data_AF-A0A359EBH8-F1
#
_entry.id   AF-A0A359EBH8-F1
#
_cell.length_a   1.000
_cell.length_b   1.000
_cell.length_c   1.000
_cell.angle_alpha   90.00
_cell.angle_beta   90.00
_cell.angle_gamma   90.00
#
_symmetry.space_group_name_H-M   'P 1'
#
loop_
_entity.id
_entity.type
_entity.pdbx_description
1 polymer ?
#
loop_
_entity_poly.entity_id
_entity_poly.type
_entity_poly.pdbx_seq_one_letter_code
_entity_poly.pdbx_strand_id
1 'polypeptide(L)'
;MKEKSYTTAEICEMFDISKSTLFRWEREGILLPVPRDITGQRQYGKDHLRQINEKQRESFGRRYQQIANQVNQDENAFWQLYEVQAIREFLEDDLTGLHELAESPQLSGAGIQQLLKIALDRYQPEDEVFREIISVIWHHLELAEEPEP
;
A
#
# COMPACT_ATOMS: atom_id res chain seq x y z
N MET A 1 -34.45 6.20 0.50
CA MET A 1 -33.20 6.79 -0.04
C MET A 1 -32.27 5.64 -0.34
N LYS A 2 -31.71 5.52 -1.55
CA LYS A 2 -30.68 4.49 -1.82
C LYS A 2 -29.45 4.83 -0.99
N GLU A 3 -28.94 3.89 -0.21
CA GLU A 3 -27.62 4.05 0.39
C GLU A 3 -26.59 4.20 -0.73
N LYS A 4 -25.66 5.13 -0.55
CA LYS A 4 -24.57 5.34 -1.50
C LYS A 4 -23.66 4.12 -1.45
N SER A 5 -23.56 3.42 -2.58
CA SER A 5 -22.63 2.33 -2.79
C SER A 5 -21.51 2.79 -3.71
N TYR A 6 -20.34 2.19 -3.54
CA TYR A 6 -19.14 2.49 -4.30
C TYR A 6 -18.71 1.24 -5.07
N THR A 7 -18.14 1.44 -6.24
CA THR A 7 -17.54 0.39 -7.05
C THR A 7 -16.14 0.07 -6.55
N THR A 8 -15.58 -1.05 -7.02
CA THR A 8 -14.17 -1.40 -6.76
C THR A 8 -13.23 -0.26 -7.17
N ALA A 9 -13.43 0.35 -8.33
CA ALA A 9 -12.56 1.43 -8.81
C ALA A 9 -12.62 2.65 -7.88
N GLU A 10 -13.83 3.07 -7.47
CA GLU A 10 -13.99 4.20 -6.53
C GLU A 10 -13.40 3.91 -5.16
N ILE A 11 -13.47 2.68 -4.66
CA ILE A 11 -12.83 2.30 -3.39
C ILE A 11 -11.31 2.34 -3.53
N CYS A 12 -10.77 1.77 -4.60
CA CYS A 12 -9.33 1.80 -4.86
C CYS A 12 -8.80 3.23 -4.93
N GLU A 13 -9.50 4.12 -5.64
CA GLU A 13 -9.15 5.54 -5.74
C GLU A 13 -9.31 6.29 -4.40
N MET A 14 -10.38 6.02 -3.65
CA MET A 14 -10.68 6.72 -2.39
C MET A 14 -9.70 6.38 -1.27
N PHE A 15 -9.24 5.13 -1.22
CA PHE A 15 -8.39 4.62 -0.15
C PHE A 15 -6.95 4.39 -0.60
N ASP A 16 -6.62 4.73 -1.85
CA ASP A 16 -5.32 4.50 -2.48
C ASP A 16 -4.83 3.05 -2.31
N ILE A 17 -5.72 2.09 -2.58
CA ILE A 17 -5.43 0.66 -2.48
C ILE A 17 -5.63 -0.05 -3.82
N SER A 18 -4.78 -1.01 -4.11
CA SER A 18 -4.95 -1.87 -5.29
C SER A 18 -6.23 -2.71 -5.20
N LYS A 19 -6.74 -3.13 -6.37
CA LYS A 19 -7.87 -4.08 -6.45
C LYS A 19 -7.52 -5.40 -5.78
N SER A 20 -6.26 -5.81 -5.90
CA SER A 20 -5.73 -7.05 -5.33
C SER A 20 -5.79 -7.04 -3.80
N THR A 21 -5.38 -5.94 -3.16
CA THR A 21 -5.49 -5.75 -1.70
C THR A 21 -6.95 -5.78 -1.25
N LEU A 22 -7.82 -5.05 -1.95
CA LEU A 22 -9.25 -5.02 -1.64
C LEU A 22 -9.90 -6.42 -1.74
N PHE A 23 -9.60 -7.18 -2.79
CA PHE A 23 -10.13 -8.53 -2.97
C PHE A 23 -9.52 -9.55 -2.01
N ARG A 24 -8.27 -9.37 -1.61
CA ARG A 24 -7.63 -10.19 -0.58
C ARG A 24 -8.36 -10.03 0.76
N TRP A 25 -8.66 -8.80 1.16
CA TRP A 25 -9.41 -8.55 2.38
C TRP A 25 -10.84 -9.12 2.33
N GLU A 26 -11.49 -9.11 1.17
CA GLU A 26 -12.76 -9.86 1.01
C GLU A 26 -12.57 -11.36 1.19
N ARG A 27 -11.55 -11.95 0.56
CA ARG A 27 -11.27 -13.40 0.60
C ARG A 27 -10.91 -13.89 2.00
N GLU A 28 -10.16 -13.08 2.75
CA GLU A 28 -9.74 -13.38 4.12
C GLU A 28 -10.86 -13.12 5.15
N GLY A 29 -12.02 -12.62 4.71
CA GLY A 29 -13.15 -12.30 5.59
C GLY A 29 -12.89 -11.08 6.48
N ILE A 30 -11.91 -10.25 6.12
CA ILE A 30 -11.62 -8.98 6.77
C ILE A 30 -12.73 -7.98 6.50
N LEU A 31 -13.25 -7.98 5.27
CA LEU A 31 -14.43 -7.22 4.89
C LEU A 31 -15.68 -8.07 4.99
N LEU A 32 -16.78 -7.46 5.42
CA LEU A 32 -18.11 -8.04 5.29
C LEU A 32 -18.38 -8.47 3.83
N PRO A 33 -19.24 -9.50 3.61
CA PRO A 33 -19.59 -9.95 2.27
C PRO A 33 -20.12 -8.80 1.40
N VAL A 34 -19.41 -8.53 0.31
CA VAL A 34 -19.73 -7.40 -0.58
C VAL A 34 -20.87 -7.79 -1.52
N PRO A 35 -22.01 -7.10 -1.48
CA PRO A 35 -23.11 -7.38 -2.39
C PRO A 35 -22.73 -7.03 -3.83
N ARG A 36 -23.36 -7.72 -4.78
CA ARG A 36 -23.21 -7.44 -6.21
C ARG A 36 -24.50 -6.85 -6.77
N ASP A 37 -24.36 -5.91 -7.70
CA ASP A 37 -25.51 -5.40 -8.44
C ASP A 37 -25.95 -6.38 -9.54
N ILE A 38 -26.99 -5.99 -10.28
CA ILE A 38 -27.56 -6.77 -11.37
C ILE A 38 -26.58 -7.03 -12.53
N THR A 39 -25.50 -6.25 -12.63
CA THR A 39 -24.44 -6.40 -13.63
C THR A 39 -23.30 -7.29 -13.11
N GLY A 40 -23.37 -7.72 -11.85
CA GLY A 40 -22.35 -8.51 -11.18
C GLY A 40 -21.20 -7.69 -10.59
N GLN A 41 -21.28 -6.35 -10.62
CA GLN A 41 -20.26 -5.49 -10.04
C GLN A 41 -20.41 -5.39 -8.52
N ARG A 42 -19.28 -5.30 -7.82
CA ARG A 42 -19.22 -5.16 -6.36
C ARG A 42 -19.72 -3.79 -5.93
N GLN A 43 -20.51 -3.77 -4.87
CA GLN A 43 -21.13 -2.56 -4.33
C GLN A 43 -20.75 -2.41 -2.84
N TYR A 44 -19.76 -1.58 -2.56
CA TYR A 44 -19.28 -1.32 -1.20
C TYR A 44 -20.15 -0.26 -0.54
N GLY A 45 -20.88 -0.64 0.51
CA GLY A 45 -21.59 0.29 1.40
C GLY A 45 -20.72 0.84 2.53
N LYS A 46 -21.28 1.76 3.32
CA LYS A 46 -20.58 2.47 4.42
C LYS A 46 -19.84 1.57 5.42
N ASP A 47 -20.39 0.40 5.76
CA ASP A 47 -19.71 -0.51 6.70
C ASP A 47 -18.42 -1.09 6.13
N HIS A 48 -18.34 -1.28 4.80
CA HIS A 48 -17.10 -1.70 4.14
C HIS A 48 -16.06 -0.58 4.18
N LEU A 49 -16.46 0.67 3.92
CA LEU A 49 -15.56 1.83 4.05
C LEU A 49 -14.99 1.93 5.47
N ARG A 50 -15.82 1.69 6.50
CA ARG A 50 -15.36 1.69 7.89
C ARG A 50 -14.30 0.62 8.13
N GLN A 51 -14.52 -0.62 7.67
CA GLN A 51 -13.57 -1.73 7.82
C GLN A 51 -12.27 -1.50 7.05
N ILE A 52 -12.36 -0.95 5.84
CA ILE A 52 -11.19 -0.57 5.04
C ILE A 52 -10.36 0.49 5.77
N ASN A 53 -11.02 1.53 6.29
CA ASN A 53 -10.36 2.58 7.06
C ASN A 53 -9.76 2.07 8.38
N GLU A 54 -10.47 1.18 9.09
CA GLU A 54 -9.93 0.52 10.29
C GLU A 54 -8.70 -0.33 9.94
N LYS A 55 -8.73 -1.06 8.84
CA LYS A 55 -7.60 -1.89 8.38
C LYS A 55 -6.38 -1.09 7.96
N GLN A 56 -6.59 0.02 7.26
CA GLN A 56 -5.58 1.03 7.01
C GLN A 56 -4.96 1.46 8.35
N ARG A 57 -5.77 1.98 9.29
CA ARG A 57 -5.27 2.47 10.58
C ARG A 57 -4.61 1.40 11.45
N GLU A 58 -5.04 0.15 11.38
CA GLU A 58 -4.40 -0.96 12.10
C GLU A 58 -3.00 -1.28 11.56
N SER A 59 -2.86 -1.28 10.24
CA SER A 59 -1.59 -1.58 9.55
C SER A 59 -0.58 -0.46 9.81
N PHE A 60 -1.03 0.79 9.75
CA PHE A 60 -0.23 1.97 10.07
C PHE A 60 0.05 2.13 11.58
N GLY A 61 -0.94 1.95 12.45
CA GLY A 61 -0.86 2.36 13.86
C GLY A 61 -0.09 1.42 14.78
N ARG A 62 -0.15 0.09 14.59
CA ARG A 62 0.54 -0.86 15.49
C ARG A 62 2.05 -0.87 15.28
N ARG A 63 2.49 -0.58 14.06
CA ARG A 63 3.88 -0.72 13.61
C ARG A 63 4.66 0.57 13.75
N TYR A 64 4.04 1.71 13.42
CA TYR A 64 4.57 3.04 13.73
C TYR A 64 4.83 3.20 15.22
N GLN A 65 3.94 2.69 16.09
CA GLN A 65 4.18 2.68 17.55
C GLN A 65 5.36 1.80 17.97
N GLN A 66 5.63 0.66 17.31
CA GLN A 66 6.79 -0.17 17.62
C GLN A 66 8.11 0.50 17.22
N ILE A 67 8.18 1.09 16.02
CA ILE A 67 9.39 1.76 15.52
C ILE A 67 9.61 3.09 16.27
N ALA A 68 8.57 3.90 16.47
CA ALA A 68 8.66 5.15 17.24
C ALA A 68 9.07 4.94 18.71
N ASN A 69 8.72 3.79 19.31
CA ASN A 69 9.18 3.45 20.65
C ASN A 69 10.67 3.04 20.69
N GLN A 70 11.25 2.57 19.58
CA GLN A 70 12.66 2.20 19.48
C GLN A 70 13.55 3.36 19.06
N VAL A 71 13.03 4.28 18.25
CA VAL A 71 13.79 5.38 17.64
C VAL A 71 13.43 6.70 18.32
N ASN A 72 13.74 6.81 19.60
CA ASN A 72 13.76 8.11 20.26
C ASN A 72 15.08 8.81 19.92
N GLN A 73 15.05 9.65 18.87
CA GLN A 73 15.96 10.79 18.54
C GLN A 73 16.65 10.80 17.16
N ASP A 74 16.54 9.78 16.32
CA ASP A 74 17.15 9.79 14.96
C ASP A 74 16.14 9.46 13.86
N GLU A 75 15.62 10.50 13.23
CA GLU A 75 14.64 10.42 12.14
C GLU A 75 15.16 9.61 10.94
N ASN A 76 16.46 9.65 10.64
CA ASN A 76 17.02 8.85 9.54
C ASN A 76 17.04 7.36 9.86
N ALA A 77 17.38 7.00 11.11
CA ALA A 77 17.34 5.61 11.56
C ALA A 77 15.90 5.05 11.54
N PHE A 78 14.91 5.89 11.85
CA PHE A 78 13.49 5.54 11.74
C PHE A 78 13.12 5.18 10.30
N TRP A 79 13.45 6.05 9.35
CA TRP A 79 13.10 5.83 7.94
C TRP A 79 13.81 4.63 7.33
N GLN A 80 15.07 4.37 7.69
CA GLN A 80 15.77 3.17 7.23
C GLN A 80 15.15 1.88 7.77
N LEU A 81 14.75 1.86 9.04
CA LEU A 81 14.09 0.69 9.63
C LEU A 81 12.70 0.47 9.04
N TYR A 82 11.94 1.55 8.81
CA TYR A 82 10.64 1.50 8.15
C TYR A 82 10.78 0.90 6.75
N GLU A 83 11.73 1.41 5.95
CA GLU A 83 12.01 0.93 4.60
C GLU A 83 12.31 -0.57 4.57
N VAL A 84 13.26 -1.03 5.40
CA VAL A 84 13.64 -2.45 5.48
C VAL A 84 12.44 -3.33 5.84
N GLN A 85 11.60 -2.86 6.76
CA GLN A 85 10.44 -3.61 7.21
C GLN A 85 9.34 -3.68 6.15
N ALA A 86 9.05 -2.56 5.48
CA ALA A 86 8.07 -2.50 4.39
C ALA A 86 8.51 -3.37 3.20
N ILE A 87 9.79 -3.35 2.83
CA ILE A 87 10.33 -4.25 1.78
C ILE A 87 10.19 -5.71 2.21
N ARG A 88 10.50 -6.04 3.47
CA ARG A 88 10.37 -7.41 3.98
C ARG A 88 8.92 -7.90 3.90
N GLU A 89 7.95 -7.06 4.23
CA GLU A 89 6.54 -7.40 4.14
C GLU A 89 6.06 -7.62 2.72
N PHE A 90 6.53 -6.76 1.80
CA PHE A 90 6.32 -6.97 0.38
C PHE A 90 6.81 -8.35 -0.07
N LEU A 91 7.97 -8.79 0.45
CA LEU A 91 8.52 -10.11 0.15
C LEU A 91 7.79 -11.27 0.86
N GLU A 92 7.06 -11.01 1.94
CA GLU A 92 6.44 -12.04 2.78
C GLU A 92 5.02 -12.41 2.33
N ASP A 93 4.10 -11.48 2.00
CA ASP A 93 2.84 -11.86 1.30
C ASP A 93 1.86 -10.75 0.79
N ASP A 94 2.22 -9.46 0.60
CA ASP A 94 1.38 -8.51 -0.17
C ASP A 94 2.11 -7.22 -0.61
N LEU A 95 1.61 -6.58 -1.67
CA LEU A 95 1.92 -5.21 -2.12
C LEU A 95 1.74 -4.14 -1.02
N THR A 96 1.18 -4.46 0.15
CA THR A 96 1.01 -3.53 1.27
C THR A 96 2.33 -2.84 1.63
N GLY A 97 3.43 -3.61 1.67
CA GLY A 97 4.76 -3.04 1.90
C GLY A 97 5.21 -2.08 0.79
N LEU A 98 4.81 -2.28 -0.46
CA LEU A 98 5.11 -1.33 -1.54
C LEU A 98 4.30 -0.05 -1.43
N HIS A 99 3.02 -0.12 -1.05
CA HIS A 99 2.20 1.09 -0.85
C HIS A 99 2.70 1.90 0.35
N GLU A 100 3.12 1.23 1.43
CA GLU A 100 3.79 1.88 2.56
C GLU A 100 5.04 2.65 2.11
N LEU A 101 5.83 2.07 1.21
CA LEU A 101 6.96 2.77 0.61
C LEU A 101 6.51 3.91 -0.31
N ALA A 102 5.39 3.80 -1.02
CA ALA A 102 4.86 4.85 -1.88
C ALA A 102 4.44 6.09 -1.07
N GLU A 103 3.84 5.91 0.10
CA GLU A 103 3.40 6.98 1.00
C GLU A 103 4.54 7.55 1.88
N SER A 104 5.71 6.90 1.90
CA SER A 104 6.87 7.39 2.62
C SER A 104 7.30 8.77 2.08
N PRO A 105 7.75 9.72 2.91
CA PRO A 105 8.29 10.99 2.43
C PRO A 105 9.60 10.83 1.66
N GLN A 106 10.33 9.71 1.87
CA GLN A 106 11.56 9.42 1.17
C GLN A 106 11.81 7.91 1.08
N LEU A 107 12.49 7.50 0.01
CA LEU A 107 13.02 6.15 -0.17
C LEU A 107 14.53 6.23 -0.35
N SER A 108 15.30 5.47 0.44
CA SER A 108 16.75 5.52 0.34
C SER A 108 17.24 4.93 -0.99
N GLY A 109 18.42 5.35 -1.43
CA GLY A 109 19.05 4.76 -2.62
C GLY A 109 19.30 3.25 -2.49
N ALA A 110 19.49 2.74 -1.27
CA ALA A 110 19.62 1.31 -1.02
C ALA A 110 18.28 0.57 -1.21
N GLY A 111 17.18 1.17 -0.75
CA GLY A 111 15.81 0.67 -0.95
C GLY A 111 15.41 0.64 -2.41
N ILE A 112 15.70 1.72 -3.14
CA ILE A 112 15.50 1.79 -4.61
C ILE A 112 16.26 0.64 -5.29
N GLN A 113 17.53 0.45 -4.97
CA GLN A 113 18.34 -0.64 -5.53
C GLN A 113 17.77 -2.02 -5.18
N GLN A 114 17.31 -2.21 -3.95
CA GLN A 114 16.74 -3.47 -3.50
C GLN A 114 15.42 -3.77 -4.22
N LEU A 115 14.53 -2.80 -4.36
CA LEU A 115 13.28 -2.92 -5.10
C LEU A 115 13.54 -3.21 -6.59
N LEU A 116 14.45 -2.47 -7.24
CA LEU A 116 14.88 -2.74 -8.62
C LEU A 116 15.39 -4.17 -8.79
N LYS A 117 16.24 -4.61 -7.86
CA LYS A 117 16.77 -5.97 -7.88
C LYS A 117 15.65 -7.00 -7.74
N ILE A 118 14.71 -6.79 -6.82
CA ILE A 118 13.56 -7.68 -6.65
C ILE A 118 12.72 -7.73 -7.92
N ALA A 119 12.43 -6.58 -8.53
CA ALA A 119 11.68 -6.49 -9.78
C ALA A 119 12.35 -7.31 -10.89
N LEU A 120 13.66 -7.11 -11.10
CA LEU A 120 14.42 -7.77 -12.16
C LEU A 120 14.67 -9.27 -11.91
N ASP A 121 14.89 -9.68 -10.64
CA ASP A 121 15.24 -11.05 -10.30
C ASP A 121 14.00 -11.97 -10.20
N ARG A 122 12.83 -11.43 -9.84
CA ARG A 122 11.64 -12.22 -9.48
C ARG A 122 10.44 -12.06 -10.41
N TYR A 123 10.36 -10.99 -11.17
CA TYR A 123 9.17 -10.66 -11.97
C TYR A 123 9.55 -10.32 -13.43
N GLN A 124 8.59 -10.50 -14.32
CA GLN A 124 8.71 -10.08 -15.72
C GLN A 124 8.10 -8.68 -15.90
N PRO A 125 8.55 -7.88 -16.89
CA PRO A 125 8.00 -6.54 -17.14
C PRO A 125 6.48 -6.48 -17.37
N GLU A 126 5.90 -7.59 -17.81
CA GLU A 126 4.46 -7.73 -18.03
C GLU A 126 3.66 -7.93 -16.74
N ASP A 127 4.31 -8.34 -15.64
CA ASP A 127 3.66 -8.61 -14.36
C ASP A 127 3.16 -7.32 -13.70
N GLU A 128 1.97 -7.39 -13.10
CA GLU A 128 1.37 -6.27 -12.37
C GLU A 128 2.28 -5.82 -11.22
N VAL A 129 2.85 -6.77 -10.47
CA VAL A 129 3.78 -6.50 -9.36
C VAL A 129 5.04 -5.77 -9.83
N PHE A 130 5.59 -6.12 -11.00
CA PHE A 130 6.74 -5.43 -11.56
C PHE A 130 6.42 -3.95 -11.80
N ARG A 131 5.26 -3.66 -12.40
CA ARG A 131 4.82 -2.29 -12.70
C ARG A 131 4.61 -1.49 -11.43
N GLU A 132 4.04 -2.09 -10.39
CA GLU A 132 3.87 -1.44 -9.09
C GLU A 132 5.21 -1.10 -8.45
N ILE A 133 6.19 -2.01 -8.46
CA ILE A 133 7.54 -1.72 -7.94
C ILE A 133 8.14 -0.52 -8.69
N ILE A 134 8.06 -0.51 -10.03
CA ILE A 134 8.61 0.59 -10.83
C ILE A 134 7.85 1.90 -10.56
N SER A 135 6.53 1.86 -10.37
CA SER A 135 5.70 3.02 -10.04
C SER A 135 6.18 3.67 -8.73
N VAL A 136 6.39 2.87 -7.67
CA VAL A 136 6.92 3.36 -6.39
C VAL A 136 8.29 4.00 -6.58
N ILE A 137 9.20 3.32 -7.28
CA ILE A 137 10.56 3.87 -7.50
C ILE A 137 10.51 5.18 -8.27
N TRP A 138 9.69 5.26 -9.33
CA TRP A 138 9.57 6.46 -10.15
C TRP A 138 9.01 7.63 -9.36
N HIS A 139 7.99 7.41 -8.53
CA HIS A 139 7.42 8.43 -7.64
C HIS A 139 8.50 9.08 -6.77
N HIS A 140 9.38 8.28 -6.18
CA HIS A 140 10.48 8.77 -5.34
C HIS A 140 11.61 9.46 -6.11
N LEU A 141 11.84 9.07 -7.37
CA LEU A 141 12.83 9.72 -8.22
C LEU A 141 12.32 11.09 -8.71
N GLU A 142 11.04 11.23 -9.05
CA GLU A 142 10.44 12.52 -9.43
C GLU A 142 10.46 13.53 -8.27
N LEU A 143 10.14 13.08 -7.05
CA LEU A 143 10.19 13.93 -5.86
C LEU A 143 11.61 14.43 -5.51
N ALA A 144 12.64 13.67 -5.88
CA ALA A 144 14.03 14.08 -5.68
C ALA A 144 14.52 15.12 -6.73
N GLU A 145 13.77 15.32 -7.82
CA GLU A 145 14.12 16.25 -8.90
C GLU A 145 13.43 17.62 -8.79
N GLU A 146 12.45 17.82 -7.89
CA GLU A 146 11.89 19.16 -7.64
C GLU A 146 12.87 20.01 -6.81
N PRO A 147 13.47 21.08 -7.37
CA PRO A 147 14.28 22.00 -6.58
C PRO A 147 13.36 22.78 -5.63
N GLU A 148 13.69 22.81 -4.33
CA GLU A 148 13.03 23.73 -3.40
C GLU A 148 13.11 25.18 -3.95
N PRO A 149 11.99 25.92 -3.95
CA PRO A 149 11.91 27.28 -4.50
C PRO A 149 12.69 28.34 -3.69
#